data_AF-A0AAW5UTP8-F1
#
_entry.id   AF-A0AAW5UTP8-F1
#
_cell.length_a   1.000
_cell.length_b   1.000
_cell.length_c   1.000
_cell.angle_alpha   90.00
_cell.angle_beta   90.00
_cell.angle_gamma   90.00
#
_symmetry.space_group_name_H-M   'P 1'
#
loop_
_entity.id
_entity.type
_entity.pdbx_description
1 polymer ?
#
loop_
_entity_poly.entity_id
_entity_poly.type
_entity_poly.pdbx_seq_one_letter_code
_entity_poly.pdbx_strand_id
1 'polypeptide(L)'
;MRYDDDIKGVFVSVFPKSHFTIASEVIKSGKALFIEKPPCQSEDELLQLIEMRKAAGFPQVAVGLQKRNAPVIRILKKELQKSKGRMSYNLKYLTGAYPEGDAMLDLFVHPLDYVTFLFGKAEVKFAGWIEHHTLMLVLEHEKATGVLELSTGYSWNDAKECMTVNTSSGIFEMEQMESLIYKGKQSTLMGVPVEKVFQPKRVDVHLFDRNNFVPTIHNNQIVTQGYFDTIKSFVDAVEKRKSSSKQSLEAIIDTYKLIESIRSIQN
;
A
#
# COMPACT_ATOMS: atom_id res chain seq x y z
N MET A 1 -25.74 14.65 -12.20
CA MET A 1 -24.64 14.59 -11.22
C MET A 1 -23.99 15.95 -10.96
N ARG A 2 -23.32 16.60 -11.92
CA ARG A 2 -22.53 17.83 -11.63
C ARG A 2 -23.35 19.00 -11.05
N TYR A 3 -24.58 19.18 -11.52
CA TYR A 3 -25.45 20.30 -11.13
C TYR A 3 -26.49 19.93 -10.06
N ASP A 4 -26.38 18.71 -9.50
CA ASP A 4 -27.31 18.24 -8.48
C ASP A 4 -26.71 18.54 -7.10
N ASP A 5 -27.32 19.48 -6.38
CA ASP A 5 -26.85 19.95 -5.08
C ASP A 5 -27.07 18.93 -3.96
N ASP A 6 -27.93 17.93 -4.15
CA ASP A 6 -28.15 16.86 -3.18
C ASP A 6 -26.99 15.86 -3.17
N ILE A 7 -26.22 15.79 -4.27
CA ILE A 7 -25.03 14.95 -4.35
C ILE A 7 -23.84 15.67 -3.71
N LYS A 8 -23.44 15.19 -2.52
CA LYS A 8 -22.28 15.70 -1.76
C LYS A 8 -20.95 15.04 -2.14
N GLY A 9 -20.97 13.82 -2.66
CA GLY A 9 -19.77 13.07 -3.02
C GLY A 9 -20.00 12.08 -4.17
N VAL A 10 -18.91 11.72 -4.86
CA VAL A 10 -18.90 10.88 -6.04
C VAL A 10 -17.90 9.75 -5.85
N PHE A 11 -18.32 8.50 -6.07
CA PHE A 11 -17.40 7.35 -6.16
C PHE A 11 -17.12 7.04 -7.64
N VAL A 12 -15.84 6.97 -8.00
CA VAL A 12 -15.37 6.65 -9.34
C VAL A 12 -14.61 5.32 -9.28
N SER A 13 -15.20 4.28 -9.86
CA SER A 13 -14.66 2.92 -9.96
C SER A 13 -14.86 2.40 -11.39
N VAL A 14 -14.34 3.14 -12.36
CA VAL A 14 -14.41 2.79 -13.78
C VAL A 14 -13.05 2.27 -14.26
N PHE A 15 -12.87 2.07 -15.56
CA PHE A 15 -11.58 1.68 -16.10
C PHE A 15 -10.52 2.78 -15.87
N PRO A 16 -9.27 2.46 -15.47
CA PRO A 16 -8.25 3.45 -15.09
C PRO A 16 -7.99 4.56 -16.11
N LYS A 17 -8.13 4.29 -17.42
CA LYS A 17 -7.96 5.29 -18.48
C LYS A 17 -8.97 6.44 -18.42
N SER A 18 -10.12 6.24 -17.79
CA SER A 18 -11.16 7.27 -17.65
C SER A 18 -11.05 8.05 -16.34
N HIS A 19 -10.18 7.63 -15.41
CA HIS A 19 -10.07 8.22 -14.08
C HIS A 19 -9.68 9.70 -14.12
N PHE A 20 -8.65 10.08 -14.88
CA PHE A 20 -8.19 11.46 -14.96
C PHE A 20 -9.29 12.42 -15.44
N THR A 21 -9.98 12.07 -16.53
CA THR A 21 -11.06 12.88 -17.10
C THR A 21 -12.21 13.05 -16.11
N ILE A 22 -12.71 11.96 -15.54
CA ILE A 22 -13.84 12.00 -14.60
C ILE A 22 -13.44 12.72 -13.31
N ALA A 23 -12.24 12.45 -12.77
CA ALA A 23 -11.73 13.12 -11.58
C ALA A 23 -11.66 14.63 -11.76
N SER A 24 -11.09 15.08 -12.89
CA SER A 24 -10.99 16.50 -13.25
C SER A 24 -12.35 17.18 -13.24
N GLU A 25 -13.35 16.50 -13.80
CA GLU A 25 -14.72 16.99 -13.91
C GLU A 25 -15.44 17.07 -12.55
N VAL A 26 -15.27 16.06 -11.70
CA VAL A 26 -15.83 16.06 -10.34
C VAL A 26 -15.17 17.13 -9.49
N ILE A 27 -13.84 17.24 -9.53
CA ILE A 27 -13.07 18.26 -8.80
C ILE A 27 -13.51 19.67 -9.19
N LYS A 28 -13.64 19.95 -10.50
CA LYS A 28 -14.12 21.26 -10.99
C LYS A 28 -15.53 21.60 -10.53
N SER A 29 -16.38 20.60 -10.25
CA SER A 29 -17.71 20.83 -9.69
C SER A 29 -17.73 21.12 -8.19
N GLY A 30 -16.59 21.02 -7.50
CA GLY A 30 -16.47 21.23 -6.05
C GLY A 30 -17.01 20.09 -5.19
N LYS A 31 -17.45 18.99 -5.80
CA LYS A 31 -17.97 17.81 -5.08
C LYS A 31 -16.83 16.98 -4.51
N ALA A 32 -17.11 16.27 -3.42
CA ALA A 32 -16.16 15.31 -2.89
C ALA A 32 -15.99 14.13 -3.87
N LEU A 33 -14.76 13.62 -3.98
CA LEU A 33 -14.40 12.55 -4.90
C LEU A 33 -13.72 11.41 -4.12
N PHE A 34 -14.26 10.21 -4.27
CA PHE A 34 -13.53 8.98 -4.05
C PHE A 34 -13.18 8.39 -5.40
N ILE A 35 -11.92 8.06 -5.65
CA ILE A 35 -11.48 7.47 -6.91
C ILE A 35 -10.63 6.23 -6.67
N GLU A 36 -10.94 5.14 -7.36
CA GLU A 36 -10.12 3.93 -7.35
C GLU A 36 -8.71 4.17 -7.90
N LYS A 37 -7.79 3.32 -7.49
CA LYS A 37 -6.40 3.39 -7.98
C LYS A 37 -6.27 2.73 -9.37
N PRO A 38 -5.32 3.20 -10.20
CA PRO A 38 -4.60 4.46 -10.06
C PRO A 38 -5.52 5.66 -10.38
N PRO A 39 -5.40 6.80 -9.71
CA PRO A 39 -6.27 7.97 -9.98
C PRO A 39 -6.04 8.61 -11.35
N CYS A 40 -4.90 8.33 -11.99
CA CYS A 40 -4.49 8.84 -13.30
C CYS A 40 -3.32 7.99 -13.87
N GLN A 41 -2.88 8.26 -15.10
CA GLN A 41 -1.91 7.42 -15.80
C GLN A 41 -0.44 7.84 -15.61
N SER A 42 -0.18 9.05 -15.11
CA SER A 42 1.19 9.57 -14.92
C SER A 42 1.30 10.49 -13.70
N GLU A 43 2.55 10.78 -13.30
CA GLU A 43 2.86 11.80 -12.29
C GLU A 43 2.37 13.17 -12.75
N ASP A 44 2.54 13.52 -14.03
CA ASP A 44 2.08 14.80 -14.57
C ASP A 44 0.56 14.96 -14.45
N GLU A 45 -0.22 13.92 -14.77
CA GLU A 45 -1.66 13.95 -14.58
C GLU A 45 -2.04 14.06 -13.10
N LEU A 46 -1.30 13.41 -12.19
CA LEU A 46 -1.52 13.52 -10.75
C LEU A 46 -1.32 14.96 -10.27
N LEU A 47 -0.24 15.60 -10.70
CA LEU A 47 0.08 16.99 -10.38
C LEU A 47 -0.99 17.94 -10.94
N GLN A 48 -1.50 17.69 -12.15
CA GLN A 48 -2.61 18.44 -12.71
C GLN A 48 -3.89 18.29 -11.88
N LEU A 49 -4.23 17.09 -11.41
CA LEU A 49 -5.38 16.88 -10.52
C LEU A 49 -5.24 17.64 -9.19
N ILE A 50 -4.02 17.69 -8.63
CA ILE A 50 -3.72 18.45 -7.40
C ILE A 50 -3.92 19.95 -7.62
N GLU A 51 -3.40 20.50 -8.72
CA GLU A 51 -3.59 21.93 -9.03
C GLU A 51 -5.06 22.27 -9.35
N MET A 52 -5.78 21.39 -10.05
CA MET A 52 -7.23 21.55 -10.26
C MET A 52 -7.99 21.54 -8.93
N ARG A 53 -7.63 20.65 -8.00
CA ARG A 53 -8.21 20.59 -6.66
C ARG A 53 -7.98 21.88 -5.89
N LYS A 54 -6.76 22.43 -5.95
CA LYS A 54 -6.43 23.72 -5.34
C LYS A 54 -7.25 24.87 -5.96
N ALA A 55 -7.34 24.94 -7.29
CA ALA A 55 -8.12 25.95 -8.00
C ALA A 55 -9.63 25.87 -7.68
N ALA A 56 -10.15 24.67 -7.41
CA ALA A 56 -11.54 24.44 -7.04
C ALA A 56 -11.86 24.67 -5.55
N GLY A 57 -10.93 25.22 -4.76
CA GLY A 57 -11.15 25.49 -3.33
C GLY A 57 -10.97 24.27 -2.42
N PHE A 58 -10.11 23.32 -2.82
CA PHE A 58 -9.77 22.11 -2.06
C PHE A 58 -10.93 21.18 -1.71
N PRO A 59 -11.74 20.72 -2.69
CA PRO A 59 -12.73 19.69 -2.40
C PRO A 59 -12.06 18.43 -1.82
N GLN A 60 -12.84 17.66 -1.03
CA GLN A 60 -12.38 16.41 -0.44
C GLN A 60 -12.12 15.39 -1.56
N VAL A 61 -10.88 14.94 -1.71
CA VAL A 61 -10.50 13.88 -2.66
C VAL A 61 -9.83 12.75 -1.89
N ALA A 62 -10.29 11.52 -2.11
CA ALA A 62 -9.71 10.31 -1.58
C ALA A 62 -9.39 9.34 -2.72
N VAL A 63 -8.16 8.85 -2.76
CA VAL A 63 -7.71 7.77 -3.63
C VAL A 63 -7.91 6.44 -2.89
N GLY A 64 -8.35 5.41 -3.61
CA GLY A 64 -8.50 4.04 -3.15
C GLY A 64 -7.15 3.40 -2.80
N LEU A 65 -6.56 3.84 -1.69
CA LEU A 65 -5.30 3.34 -1.13
C LEU A 65 -5.59 2.39 0.04
N GLN A 66 -6.44 1.38 -0.21
CA GLN A 66 -7.06 0.56 0.84
C GLN A 66 -6.04 -0.16 1.72
N LYS A 67 -4.92 -0.60 1.15
CA LYS A 67 -3.87 -1.32 1.88
C LYS A 67 -3.26 -0.49 3.01
N ARG A 68 -3.22 0.85 2.90
CA ARG A 68 -2.77 1.73 4.01
C ARG A 68 -3.67 1.65 5.25
N ASN A 69 -4.94 1.29 5.05
CA ASN A 69 -5.95 1.17 6.10
C ASN A 69 -6.17 -0.27 6.57
N ALA A 70 -5.57 -1.27 5.91
CA ALA A 70 -5.58 -2.64 6.37
C ALA A 70 -5.06 -2.73 7.82
N PRO A 71 -5.76 -3.43 8.74
CA PRO A 71 -5.36 -3.53 10.14
C PRO A 71 -3.90 -3.96 10.32
N VAL A 72 -3.49 -4.95 9.53
CA VAL A 72 -2.14 -5.52 9.50
C VAL A 72 -1.06 -4.47 9.17
N ILE A 73 -1.30 -3.62 8.17
CA ILE A 73 -0.38 -2.54 7.74
C ILE A 73 -0.34 -1.44 8.80
N ARG A 74 -1.49 -1.11 9.41
CA ARG A 74 -1.55 -0.11 10.48
C ARG A 74 -0.82 -0.56 11.75
N ILE A 75 -0.94 -1.84 12.11
CA ILE A 75 -0.22 -2.43 13.25
C ILE A 75 1.27 -2.46 12.93
N LEU A 76 1.66 -3.01 11.76
CA LEU A 76 3.05 -3.06 11.33
C LEU A 76 3.69 -1.67 11.33
N LYS A 77 3.05 -0.65 10.74
CA LYS A 77 3.55 0.72 10.73
C LYS A 77 3.85 1.25 12.15
N LYS A 78 2.97 1.00 13.11
CA LYS A 78 3.17 1.41 14.51
C LYS A 78 4.36 0.69 15.14
N GLU A 79 4.55 -0.60 14.87
CA GLU A 79 5.68 -1.36 15.41
C GLU A 79 7.02 -0.95 14.76
N LEU A 80 7.02 -0.69 13.45
CA LEU A 80 8.21 -0.19 12.74
C LEU A 80 8.64 1.19 13.24
N GLN A 81 7.69 2.07 13.61
CA GLN A 81 7.99 3.38 14.21
C GLN A 81 8.70 3.28 15.57
N LYS A 82 8.54 2.17 16.30
CA LYS A 82 9.25 1.91 17.56
C LYS A 82 10.63 1.29 17.35
N SER A 83 10.90 0.77 16.15
CA SER A 83 12.14 0.07 15.83
C SER A 83 13.30 1.06 15.71
N LYS A 84 14.46 0.67 16.25
CA LYS A 84 15.70 1.47 16.19
C LYS A 84 16.61 0.91 15.10
N GLY A 85 17.36 1.81 14.45
CA GLY A 85 18.34 1.46 13.42
C GLY A 85 17.73 1.19 12.04
N ARG A 86 18.57 0.72 11.12
CA ARG A 86 18.14 0.34 9.77
C ARG A 86 17.45 -1.02 9.79
N MET A 87 16.44 -1.16 8.94
CA MET A 87 15.65 -2.38 8.75
C MET A 87 15.93 -2.98 7.37
N SER A 88 15.61 -4.26 7.20
CA SER A 88 15.48 -4.83 5.86
C SER A 88 14.11 -5.47 5.67
N TYR A 89 13.62 -5.49 4.44
CA TYR A 89 12.38 -6.20 4.13
C TYR A 89 12.47 -7.01 2.84
N ASN A 90 11.69 -8.08 2.79
CA ASN A 90 11.43 -8.85 1.58
C ASN A 90 9.93 -8.84 1.34
N LEU A 91 9.50 -8.56 0.12
CA LEU A 91 8.09 -8.54 -0.27
C LEU A 91 7.89 -9.41 -1.50
N LYS A 92 6.83 -10.23 -1.49
CA LYS A 92 6.35 -10.93 -2.69
C LYS A 92 4.91 -10.54 -2.96
N TYR A 93 4.65 -10.12 -4.18
CA TYR A 93 3.32 -9.83 -4.70
C TYR A 93 3.18 -10.58 -6.02
N LEU A 94 2.62 -11.78 -5.94
CA LEU A 94 2.60 -12.76 -7.02
C LEU A 94 1.16 -12.99 -7.43
N THR A 95 0.82 -12.69 -8.68
CA THR A 95 -0.52 -12.84 -9.23
C THR A 95 -0.48 -13.64 -10.53
N GLY A 96 -1.66 -13.98 -11.05
CA GLY A 96 -1.78 -14.56 -12.38
C GLY A 96 -1.54 -13.56 -13.50
N ALA A 97 -1.55 -14.09 -14.73
CA ALA A 97 -1.44 -13.30 -15.95
C ALA A 97 -2.50 -12.19 -15.98
N TYR A 98 -2.09 -11.01 -16.45
CA TYR A 98 -2.91 -9.80 -16.50
C TYR A 98 -2.79 -9.12 -17.88
N PRO A 99 -3.29 -9.75 -18.96
CA PRO A 99 -3.19 -9.20 -20.33
C PRO A 99 -4.06 -7.96 -20.59
N GLU A 100 -4.99 -7.64 -19.71
CA GLU A 100 -6.00 -6.58 -19.89
C GLU A 100 -5.48 -5.16 -19.63
N GLY A 101 -4.33 -4.99 -18.99
CA GLY A 101 -3.88 -3.68 -18.52
C GLY A 101 -2.39 -3.57 -18.20
N ASP A 102 -2.03 -2.46 -17.57
CA ASP A 102 -0.65 -2.18 -17.15
C ASP A 102 -0.44 -2.72 -15.75
N ALA A 103 0.23 -3.87 -15.62
CA ALA A 103 0.50 -4.49 -14.33
C ALA A 103 1.22 -3.55 -13.34
N MET A 104 2.07 -2.63 -13.83
CA MET A 104 2.77 -1.68 -12.96
C MET A 104 1.79 -0.74 -12.25
N LEU A 105 0.90 -0.11 -13.02
CA LEU A 105 -0.05 0.88 -12.50
C LEU A 105 -1.31 0.27 -11.89
N ASP A 106 -1.76 -0.88 -12.40
CA ASP A 106 -3.03 -1.47 -11.99
C ASP A 106 -2.87 -2.43 -10.81
N LEU A 107 -1.76 -3.19 -10.77
CA LEU A 107 -1.51 -4.22 -9.76
C LEU A 107 -0.40 -3.81 -8.80
N PHE A 108 0.79 -3.53 -9.32
CA PHE A 108 2.00 -3.29 -8.52
C PHE A 108 1.98 -1.94 -7.80
N VAL A 109 1.10 -1.02 -8.18
CA VAL A 109 0.83 0.20 -7.41
C VAL A 109 0.48 -0.13 -5.95
N HIS A 110 -0.20 -1.26 -5.67
CA HIS A 110 -0.54 -1.66 -4.30
C HIS A 110 0.70 -1.90 -3.43
N PRO A 111 1.59 -2.87 -3.76
CA PRO A 111 2.80 -3.10 -3.00
C PRO A 111 3.75 -1.91 -2.99
N LEU A 112 3.86 -1.16 -4.10
CA LEU A 112 4.69 0.05 -4.15
C LEU A 112 4.14 1.17 -3.25
N ASP A 113 2.82 1.32 -3.16
CA ASP A 113 2.17 2.29 -2.29
C ASP A 113 2.38 1.97 -0.82
N TYR A 114 2.11 0.74 -0.38
CA TYR A 114 2.22 0.47 1.06
C TYR A 114 3.67 0.36 1.52
N VAL A 115 4.65 -0.01 0.68
CA VAL A 115 6.07 0.08 1.07
C VAL A 115 6.53 1.52 1.21
N THR A 116 6.10 2.42 0.31
CA THR A 116 6.38 3.86 0.46
C THR A 116 5.66 4.44 1.68
N PHE A 117 4.46 3.96 1.99
CA PHE A 117 3.75 4.32 3.22
C PHE A 117 4.43 3.81 4.50
N LEU A 118 4.98 2.59 4.49
CA LEU A 118 5.62 1.97 5.66
C LEU A 118 7.02 2.54 5.92
N PHE A 119 7.82 2.70 4.88
CA PHE A 119 9.26 2.99 4.98
C PHE A 119 9.64 4.39 4.50
N GLY A 120 8.70 5.14 3.92
CA GLY A 120 8.94 6.47 3.34
C GLY A 120 9.39 6.41 1.87
N LYS A 121 9.78 7.56 1.34
CA LYS A 121 10.30 7.69 -0.04
C LYS A 121 11.38 6.63 -0.33
N ALA A 122 11.31 6.05 -1.52
CA ALA A 122 12.23 5.04 -2.00
C ALA A 122 13.12 5.58 -3.13
N GLU A 123 14.37 5.13 -3.17
CA GLU A 123 15.29 5.21 -4.29
C GLU A 123 15.46 3.82 -4.90
N VAL A 124 15.43 3.71 -6.23
CA VAL A 124 15.61 2.43 -6.92
C VAL A 124 17.10 2.14 -7.04
N LYS A 125 17.58 1.07 -6.38
CA LYS A 125 18.97 0.59 -6.49
C LYS A 125 19.12 -0.48 -7.56
N PHE A 126 18.05 -1.23 -7.81
CA PHE A 126 17.98 -2.21 -8.88
C PHE A 126 16.53 -2.37 -9.34
N ALA A 127 16.33 -2.50 -10.65
CA ALA A 127 15.10 -2.94 -11.26
C ALA A 127 15.41 -3.81 -12.46
N GLY A 128 14.90 -5.04 -12.47
CA GLY A 128 15.12 -5.99 -13.57
C GLY A 128 13.86 -6.80 -13.86
N TRP A 129 13.50 -6.89 -15.13
CA TRP A 129 12.41 -7.76 -15.59
C TRP A 129 12.92 -9.13 -16.00
N ILE A 130 12.18 -10.16 -15.59
CA ILE A 130 12.32 -11.53 -16.05
C ILE A 130 11.09 -11.85 -16.90
N GLU A 131 11.33 -12.21 -18.16
CA GLU A 131 10.30 -12.65 -19.13
C GLU A 131 9.11 -11.68 -19.24
N HIS A 132 9.35 -10.38 -19.03
CA HIS A 132 8.36 -9.29 -19.07
C HIS A 132 7.18 -9.39 -18.09
N HIS A 133 7.13 -10.40 -17.21
CA HIS A 133 6.02 -10.59 -16.27
C HIS A 133 6.45 -10.51 -14.79
N THR A 134 7.75 -10.66 -14.49
CA THR A 134 8.27 -10.57 -13.11
C THR A 134 9.27 -9.43 -13.00
N LEU A 135 8.98 -8.49 -12.11
CA LEU A 135 9.85 -7.38 -11.75
C LEU A 135 10.56 -7.69 -10.42
N MET A 136 11.89 -7.72 -10.48
CA MET A 136 12.77 -7.80 -9.32
C MET A 136 13.28 -6.41 -8.96
N LEU A 137 13.05 -5.97 -7.72
CA LEU A 137 13.44 -4.64 -7.25
C LEU A 137 14.35 -4.71 -6.02
N VAL A 138 15.30 -3.78 -5.95
CA VAL A 138 15.96 -3.40 -4.71
C VAL A 138 15.70 -1.92 -4.46
N LEU A 139 15.08 -1.60 -3.32
CA LEU A 139 14.72 -0.24 -2.93
C LEU A 139 15.50 0.19 -1.70
N GLU A 140 16.02 1.42 -1.71
CA GLU A 140 16.57 2.08 -0.52
C GLU A 140 15.63 3.16 -0.02
N HIS A 141 15.34 3.13 1.28
CA HIS A 141 14.64 4.17 2.02
C HIS A 141 15.60 4.75 3.08
N GLU A 142 15.20 5.85 3.73
CA GLU A 142 16.01 6.48 4.79
C GLU A 142 16.44 5.48 5.89
N LYS A 143 15.52 4.60 6.31
CA LYS A 143 15.71 3.66 7.44
C LYS A 143 15.51 2.19 7.06
N ALA A 144 15.36 1.87 5.78
CA ALA A 144 15.11 0.51 5.34
C ALA A 144 15.72 0.21 3.97
N THR A 145 16.07 -1.05 3.73
CA THR A 145 16.41 -1.57 2.40
C THR A 145 15.53 -2.76 2.09
N GLY A 146 14.91 -2.75 0.92
CA GLY A 146 13.92 -3.74 0.50
C GLY A 146 14.34 -4.54 -0.72
N VAL A 147 13.91 -5.79 -0.77
CA VAL A 147 13.89 -6.60 -1.98
C VAL A 147 12.44 -6.97 -2.29
N LEU A 148 12.00 -6.79 -3.52
CA LEU A 148 10.63 -7.08 -3.95
C LEU A 148 10.63 -7.99 -5.18
N GLU A 149 9.72 -8.95 -5.17
CA GLU A 149 9.33 -9.75 -6.33
C GLU A 149 7.86 -9.42 -6.65
N LEU A 150 7.64 -8.67 -7.72
CA LEU A 150 6.31 -8.30 -8.20
C LEU A 150 6.05 -9.04 -9.51
N SER A 151 5.07 -9.93 -9.57
CA SER A 151 4.92 -10.83 -10.72
C SER A 151 3.48 -11.07 -11.14
N THR A 152 3.27 -11.14 -12.45
CA THR A 152 2.06 -11.68 -13.11
C THR A 152 2.31 -13.04 -13.75
N GLY A 153 3.47 -13.66 -13.51
CA GLY A 153 3.85 -14.97 -14.04
C GLY A 153 3.35 -16.17 -13.23
N TYR A 154 2.52 -15.95 -12.20
CA TYR A 154 2.00 -16.99 -11.31
C TYR A 154 0.54 -17.33 -11.65
N SER A 155 -0.28 -17.70 -10.65
CA SER A 155 -1.70 -18.04 -10.83
C SER A 155 -2.59 -17.21 -9.93
N TRP A 156 -3.76 -16.81 -10.43
CA TRP A 156 -4.80 -16.18 -9.61
C TRP A 156 -5.38 -17.14 -8.56
N ASN A 157 -5.29 -18.46 -8.76
CA ASN A 157 -5.73 -19.46 -7.78
C ASN A 157 -4.82 -19.54 -6.55
N ASP A 158 -3.58 -19.09 -6.68
CA ASP A 158 -2.57 -19.08 -5.62
C ASP A 158 -1.86 -17.71 -5.58
N ALA A 159 -2.65 -16.65 -5.70
CA ALA A 159 -2.13 -15.30 -5.59
C ALA A 159 -1.53 -15.10 -4.19
N LYS A 160 -0.32 -14.54 -4.12
CA LYS A 160 0.45 -14.43 -2.89
C LYS A 160 0.86 -13.00 -2.61
N GLU A 161 0.49 -12.51 -1.45
CA GLU A 161 0.97 -11.26 -0.89
C GLU A 161 1.62 -11.53 0.47
N CYS A 162 2.94 -11.36 0.59
CA CYS A 162 3.64 -11.54 1.86
C CYS A 162 4.78 -10.55 2.04
N MET A 163 5.07 -10.20 3.29
CA MET A 163 6.21 -9.35 3.65
C MET A 163 6.91 -9.90 4.89
N THR A 164 8.24 -9.90 4.87
CA THR A 164 9.06 -10.09 6.08
C THR A 164 9.85 -8.83 6.33
N VAL A 165 9.80 -8.28 7.55
CA VAL A 165 10.58 -7.11 7.96
C VAL A 165 11.50 -7.49 9.12
N ASN A 166 12.80 -7.36 8.91
CA ASN A 166 13.83 -7.62 9.90
C ASN A 166 14.26 -6.29 10.55
N THR A 167 14.11 -6.20 11.87
CA THR A 167 14.46 -5.03 12.67
C THR A 167 15.52 -5.39 13.72
N SER A 168 16.02 -4.42 14.47
CA SER A 168 16.93 -4.70 15.58
C SER A 168 16.30 -5.54 16.71
N SER A 169 14.98 -5.42 16.92
CA SER A 169 14.27 -6.12 18.01
C SER A 169 13.72 -7.48 17.60
N GLY A 170 13.43 -7.71 16.32
CA GLY A 170 12.77 -8.94 15.89
C GLY A 170 12.47 -8.96 14.41
N ILE A 171 11.65 -9.94 14.01
CA ILE A 171 11.21 -10.14 12.65
C ILE A 171 9.68 -10.08 12.64
N PHE A 172 9.12 -9.29 11.73
CA PHE A 172 7.69 -9.26 11.45
C PHE A 172 7.41 -10.05 10.18
N GLU A 173 6.45 -10.95 10.20
CA GLU A 173 6.00 -11.75 9.06
C GLU A 173 4.52 -11.48 8.82
N MET A 174 4.19 -10.97 7.63
CA MET A 174 2.85 -10.66 7.17
C MET A 174 2.45 -11.60 6.04
N GLU A 175 1.25 -12.17 6.11
CA GLU A 175 0.70 -13.01 5.04
C GLU A 175 -0.72 -12.58 4.66
N GLN A 176 -0.97 -12.42 3.36
CA GLN A 176 -2.25 -12.16 2.68
C GLN A 176 -3.08 -10.97 3.19
N MET A 177 -2.44 -10.07 3.95
CA MET A 177 -3.10 -9.05 4.76
C MET A 177 -4.01 -9.62 5.88
N GLU A 178 -3.88 -10.90 6.19
CA GLU A 178 -4.72 -11.63 7.14
C GLU A 178 -4.00 -11.95 8.46
N SER A 179 -2.66 -12.00 8.46
CA SER A 179 -1.88 -12.27 9.66
C SER A 179 -0.64 -11.37 9.77
N LEU A 180 -0.23 -11.12 11.01
CA LEU A 180 1.04 -10.49 11.36
C LEU A 180 1.64 -11.17 12.58
N ILE A 181 2.78 -11.81 12.40
CA ILE A 181 3.50 -12.50 13.46
C ILE A 181 4.80 -11.75 13.76
N TYR A 182 5.06 -11.48 15.04
CA TYR A 182 6.34 -10.98 15.52
C TYR A 182 7.15 -12.11 16.16
N LYS A 183 8.40 -12.23 15.74
CA LYS A 183 9.35 -13.22 16.25
C LYS A 183 10.54 -12.49 16.86
N GLY A 184 10.70 -12.61 18.18
CA GLY A 184 11.80 -11.97 18.91
C GLY A 184 13.16 -12.53 18.50
N LYS A 185 14.18 -11.66 18.42
CA LYS A 185 15.56 -12.11 18.19
C LYS A 185 16.13 -12.75 19.45
N GLN A 186 16.91 -13.82 19.25
CA GLN A 186 17.68 -14.43 20.34
C GLN A 186 18.85 -13.53 20.72
N SER A 187 19.15 -13.48 22.02
CA SER A 187 20.27 -12.71 22.54
C SER A 187 21.60 -13.44 22.33
N THR A 188 22.69 -12.68 22.23
CA THR A 188 24.06 -13.22 22.28
C THR A 188 24.68 -12.94 23.65
N LEU A 189 25.50 -13.86 24.14
CA LEU A 189 26.35 -13.68 25.32
C LEU A 189 27.81 -13.87 24.91
N MET A 190 28.65 -12.85 25.09
CA MET A 190 30.07 -12.85 24.66
C MET A 190 30.26 -13.24 23.17
N GLY A 191 29.32 -12.84 22.30
CA GLY A 191 29.35 -13.18 20.88
C GLY A 191 28.86 -14.59 20.54
N VAL A 192 28.50 -15.40 21.53
CA VAL A 192 27.90 -16.72 21.34
C VAL A 192 26.37 -16.59 21.40
N PRO A 193 25.63 -17.06 20.38
CA PRO A 193 24.16 -17.14 20.46
C PRO A 193 23.73 -18.05 21.61
N VAL A 194 22.88 -17.54 22.50
CA VAL A 194 22.46 -18.26 23.73
C VAL A 194 21.76 -19.57 23.39
N GLU A 195 21.06 -19.62 22.25
CA GLU A 195 20.38 -20.80 21.71
C GLU A 195 21.31 -21.94 21.26
N LYS A 196 22.62 -21.69 21.16
CA LYS A 196 23.61 -22.76 20.91
C LYS A 196 24.00 -23.52 22.18
N VAL A 197 23.77 -22.93 23.35
CA VAL A 197 24.16 -23.49 24.65
C VAL A 197 22.92 -23.94 25.42
N PHE A 198 21.82 -23.18 25.31
CA PHE A 198 20.54 -23.49 25.90
C PHE A 198 19.50 -23.69 24.79
N GLN A 199 18.39 -24.36 25.10
CA GLN A 199 17.23 -24.42 24.20
C GLN A 199 16.14 -23.46 24.70
N PRO A 200 16.30 -22.13 24.54
CA PRO A 200 15.27 -21.18 24.95
C PRO A 200 13.99 -21.45 24.16
N LYS A 201 12.84 -21.39 24.85
CA LYS A 201 11.56 -21.51 24.18
C LYS A 201 11.38 -20.32 23.23
N ARG A 202 11.16 -20.60 21.95
CA ARG A 202 10.77 -19.59 20.98
C ARG A 202 9.31 -19.21 21.23
N VAL A 203 9.05 -17.91 21.36
CA VAL A 203 7.70 -17.37 21.46
C VAL A 203 7.46 -16.51 20.23
N ASP A 204 6.49 -16.92 19.43
CA ASP A 204 5.99 -16.12 18.32
C ASP A 204 4.74 -15.38 18.82
N VAL A 205 4.68 -14.07 18.60
CA VAL A 205 3.57 -13.21 19.04
C VAL A 205 2.71 -12.89 17.84
N HIS A 206 1.48 -13.39 17.86
CA HIS A 206 0.46 -13.09 16.88
C HIS A 206 -0.11 -11.68 17.14
N LEU A 207 0.38 -10.70 16.40
CA LEU A 207 -0.06 -9.30 16.53
C LEU A 207 -1.42 -9.06 15.84
N PHE A 208 -1.73 -9.86 14.83
CA PHE A 208 -3.00 -9.87 14.14
C PHE A 208 -3.23 -11.23 13.48
N ASP A 209 -4.45 -11.75 13.57
CA ASP A 209 -4.92 -12.89 12.77
C ASP A 209 -6.40 -12.74 12.47
N ARG A 210 -6.77 -12.93 11.21
CA ARG A 210 -8.17 -13.10 10.82
C ARG A 210 -8.65 -14.48 11.23
N ASN A 211 -9.75 -14.52 11.98
CA ASN A 211 -10.43 -15.79 12.27
C ASN A 211 -11.47 -16.08 11.19
N ASN A 212 -11.24 -17.13 10.40
CA ASN A 212 -12.11 -17.46 9.25
C ASN A 212 -13.39 -18.22 9.64
N PHE A 213 -13.58 -18.53 10.92
CA PHE A 213 -14.75 -19.25 11.43
C PHE A 213 -15.79 -18.31 12.03
N VAL A 214 -15.35 -17.30 12.79
CA VAL A 214 -16.25 -16.41 13.53
C VAL A 214 -16.73 -15.28 12.61
N PRO A 215 -18.04 -15.16 12.30
CA PRO A 215 -18.56 -14.23 11.30
C PRO A 215 -18.76 -12.82 11.89
N THR A 216 -17.68 -12.16 12.32
CA THR A 216 -17.71 -10.77 12.78
C THR A 216 -17.21 -9.82 11.69
N ILE A 217 -17.56 -8.53 11.81
CA ILE A 217 -17.06 -7.47 10.91
C ILE A 217 -15.53 -7.48 10.84
N HIS A 218 -14.85 -7.67 11.97
CA HIS A 218 -13.38 -7.74 12.02
C HIS A 218 -12.78 -8.90 11.22
N ASN A 219 -13.55 -9.97 11.01
CA ASN A 219 -13.13 -11.15 10.25
C ASN A 219 -13.61 -11.11 8.79
N ASN A 220 -14.20 -10.01 8.35
CA ASN A 220 -14.58 -9.82 6.96
C ASN A 220 -13.37 -9.33 6.15
N GLN A 221 -13.13 -9.92 4.97
CA GLN A 221 -12.01 -9.55 4.12
C GLN A 221 -12.08 -8.11 3.61
N ILE A 222 -13.27 -7.52 3.48
CA ILE A 222 -13.43 -6.09 3.16
C ILE A 222 -12.76 -5.22 4.24
N VAL A 223 -12.76 -5.67 5.50
CA VAL A 223 -12.08 -4.99 6.60
C VAL A 223 -10.60 -5.30 6.61
N THR A 224 -10.19 -6.57 6.50
CA THR A 224 -8.76 -6.94 6.57
C THR A 224 -7.95 -6.41 5.39
N GLN A 225 -8.57 -6.27 4.23
CA GLN A 225 -8.00 -5.61 3.04
C GLN A 225 -8.06 -4.07 3.11
N GLY A 226 -8.72 -3.50 4.11
CA GLY A 226 -8.77 -2.05 4.37
C GLY A 226 -9.81 -1.26 3.57
N TYR A 227 -10.67 -1.91 2.78
CA TYR A 227 -11.71 -1.23 2.00
C TYR A 227 -12.73 -0.51 2.89
N PHE A 228 -13.20 -1.19 3.94
CA PHE A 228 -14.22 -0.63 4.84
C PHE A 228 -13.75 0.69 5.47
N ASP A 229 -12.56 0.69 6.10
CA ASP A 229 -12.02 1.87 6.76
C ASP A 229 -11.69 3.00 5.77
N THR A 230 -11.35 2.64 4.53
CA THR A 230 -11.09 3.57 3.43
C THR A 230 -12.36 4.30 2.99
N ILE A 231 -13.43 3.57 2.71
CA ILE A 231 -14.73 4.14 2.32
C ILE A 231 -15.32 4.91 3.50
N LYS A 232 -15.30 4.33 4.70
CA LYS A 232 -15.81 4.96 5.92
C LYS A 232 -15.11 6.30 6.18
N SER A 233 -13.78 6.36 6.05
CA SER A 233 -13.02 7.61 6.24
C SER A 233 -13.42 8.69 5.23
N PHE A 234 -13.70 8.31 3.98
CA PHE A 234 -14.21 9.26 2.98
C PHE A 234 -15.62 9.75 3.33
N VAL A 235 -16.55 8.84 3.65
CA VAL A 235 -17.93 9.21 4.02
C VAL A 235 -17.94 10.12 5.25
N ASP A 236 -17.20 9.76 6.31
CA ASP A 236 -17.05 10.58 7.52
C ASP A 236 -16.49 11.98 7.19
N ALA A 237 -15.53 12.07 6.26
CA ALA A 237 -14.94 13.34 5.84
C ALA A 237 -15.96 14.23 5.10
N VAL A 238 -16.82 13.63 4.27
CA VAL A 238 -17.89 14.33 3.55
C VAL A 238 -18.97 14.82 4.52
N GLU A 239 -19.39 13.99 5.46
CA GLU A 239 -20.46 14.32 6.43
C GLU A 239 -20.03 15.34 7.50
N LYS A 240 -18.78 15.24 7.98
CA LYS A 240 -18.26 16.05 9.10
C LYS A 240 -17.26 17.12 8.67
N ARG A 241 -17.04 17.29 7.35
CA ARG A 241 -16.07 18.23 6.73
C ARG A 241 -14.66 18.18 7.34
N LYS A 242 -14.21 17.00 7.80
CA LYS A 242 -12.82 16.79 8.29
C LYS A 242 -12.04 15.99 7.28
N SER A 243 -11.02 16.59 6.66
CA SER A 243 -10.19 15.91 5.67
C SER A 243 -9.12 15.02 6.30
N SER A 244 -8.95 13.81 5.77
CA SER A 244 -7.78 12.96 6.04
C SER A 244 -6.77 13.08 4.91
N SER A 245 -5.52 13.44 5.23
CA SER A 245 -4.44 13.54 4.24
C SER A 245 -3.86 12.19 3.82
N LYS A 246 -4.22 11.09 4.49
CA LYS A 246 -3.58 9.77 4.27
C LYS A 246 -3.92 9.14 2.91
N GLN A 247 -4.99 9.62 2.29
CA GLN A 247 -5.55 9.11 1.04
C GLN A 247 -5.73 10.24 0.02
N SER A 248 -5.14 11.41 0.24
CA SER A 248 -5.27 12.51 -0.71
C SER A 248 -4.45 12.23 -1.98
N LEU A 249 -4.64 13.04 -3.02
CA LEU A 249 -3.83 12.97 -4.25
C LEU A 249 -2.33 13.20 -3.94
N GLU A 250 -2.04 14.08 -2.99
CA GLU A 250 -0.67 14.34 -2.54
C GLU A 250 -0.05 13.11 -1.86
N ALA A 251 -0.88 12.26 -1.25
CA ALA A 251 -0.42 11.10 -0.49
C ALA A 251 0.18 9.99 -1.37
N ILE A 252 -0.09 9.98 -2.68
CA ILE A 252 0.41 8.98 -3.64
C ILE A 252 1.56 9.52 -4.53
N ILE A 253 2.00 10.77 -4.34
CA ILE A 253 3.09 11.37 -5.13
C ILE A 253 4.36 10.52 -5.09
N ASP A 254 4.80 10.10 -3.91
CA ASP A 254 6.04 9.32 -3.77
C ASP A 254 5.93 7.95 -4.45
N THR A 255 4.72 7.39 -4.54
CA THR A 255 4.45 6.15 -5.25
C THR A 255 4.54 6.35 -6.76
N TYR A 256 3.99 7.44 -7.30
CA TYR A 256 4.13 7.78 -8.73
C TYR A 256 5.58 8.04 -9.11
N LYS A 257 6.32 8.80 -8.29
CA LYS A 257 7.77 9.02 -8.50
C LYS A 257 8.56 7.73 -8.51
N LEU A 258 8.22 6.79 -7.63
CA LEU A 258 8.83 5.47 -7.60
C LEU A 258 8.52 4.69 -8.89
N ILE A 259 7.26 4.67 -9.33
CA ILE A 259 6.84 3.99 -10.57
C ILE A 259 7.58 4.57 -11.78
N GLU A 260 7.65 5.89 -11.92
CA GLU A 260 8.38 6.56 -13.00
C GLU A 260 9.89 6.27 -12.94
N SER A 261 10.50 6.25 -11.73
CA SER A 261 11.91 5.88 -11.57
C SER A 261 12.19 4.43 -11.99
N ILE A 262 11.27 3.51 -11.71
CA ILE A 262 11.38 2.11 -12.15
C ILE A 262 11.30 2.02 -13.67
N ARG A 263 10.37 2.75 -14.29
CA ARG A 263 10.20 2.82 -15.76
C ARG A 263 11.41 3.44 -16.44
N SER A 264 12.00 4.48 -15.88
CA SER A 264 13.15 5.17 -16.47
C SER A 264 14.42 4.33 -16.53
N ILE A 265 14.57 3.34 -15.65
CA ILE A 265 15.73 2.42 -15.66
C ILE A 265 15.64 1.41 -16.81
N GLN A 266 14.46 1.25 -17.41
CA GLN A 266 14.19 0.27 -18.47
C GLN A 266 14.34 0.85 -19.88
N ASN A 267 14.35 2.18 -20.00
CA ASN A 267 14.58 2.92 -21.24
C ASN A 267 16.06 3.26 -21.40
#